data_AF-A0A5B7IPL7-F1
#
_entry.id   AF-A0A5B7IPL7-F1
#
_cell.length_a   1.000
_cell.length_b   1.000
_cell.length_c   1.000
_cell.angle_alpha   90.00
_cell.angle_beta   90.00
_cell.angle_gamma   90.00
#
_symmetry.space_group_name_H-M   'P 1'
#
loop_
_entity.id
_entity.type
_entity.pdbx_description
1 polymer ?
#
loop_
_entity_poly.entity_id
_entity_poly.type
_entity_poly.pdbx_seq_one_letter_code
_entity_poly.pdbx_strand_id
1 'polypeptide(L)'
;MWVRPLPLCLPTTISLRILTRQTHSLILYSGPLGSHQRQSNNSPTPMLALQLWEGHPQLLVEGGLEPIKLGVNAVVNDGEWHTIHLRFNYKGVVLAVHPCGNGWLSASQDDDQCMASVSWTSPFNIKAWLASWPLQVGGLAHTTPSAAYHSWKEAPTPNPLDGCVSHLTLNEWELRGRTNSSSANCPAASLQLVDLGEPAYSKGSQKGCRPQESACPTNCGYKGWCEGGFNHPYCDCQPGWMGHGCSTPTTTYALGPHSSVSMALSFTLVPESLTMQVRIRTTDLNSRPLLLLSLPQEEVNFSIYVSDFLYNLTNCLSGRILSPFTYFYFMIKIKYNGDFMINLCGRSLHIQ
;
A
#
# COMPACT_ATOMS: atom_id res chain seq x y z
N MET A 1 -6.90 -4.32 -15.58
CA MET A 1 -7.37 -5.60 -14.98
C MET A 1 -8.64 -5.38 -14.18
N TRP A 2 -9.39 -6.44 -13.85
CA TRP A 2 -10.58 -6.37 -12.99
C TRP A 2 -10.30 -7.03 -11.64
N VAL A 3 -10.60 -6.28 -10.58
CA VAL A 3 -10.58 -6.76 -9.20
C VAL A 3 -11.98 -6.63 -8.60
N ARG A 4 -12.13 -7.03 -7.34
CA ARG A 4 -13.43 -6.99 -6.66
C ARG A 4 -13.99 -5.56 -6.67
N PRO A 5 -15.33 -5.41 -6.77
CA PRO A 5 -15.98 -4.10 -6.63
C PRO A 5 -15.59 -3.38 -5.34
N LEU A 6 -15.70 -2.06 -5.35
CA LEU A 6 -15.50 -1.26 -4.14
C LEU A 6 -16.56 -1.63 -3.07
N PRO A 7 -16.16 -1.77 -1.80
CA PRO A 7 -17.10 -2.12 -0.75
C PRO A 7 -18.09 -1.00 -0.44
N LEU A 8 -19.27 -1.37 0.05
CA LEU A 8 -20.43 -0.48 0.25
C LEU A 8 -20.37 0.38 1.53
N CYS A 9 -19.24 0.40 2.23
CA CYS A 9 -19.15 0.85 3.61
C CYS A 9 -18.36 2.17 3.73
N LEU A 10 -18.83 3.08 4.58
CA LEU A 10 -18.13 4.33 4.92
C LEU A 10 -17.77 4.40 6.40
N PRO A 11 -16.69 5.13 6.72
CA PRO A 11 -15.61 5.54 5.82
C PRO A 11 -14.88 4.35 5.20
N THR A 12 -14.37 4.55 3.98
CA THR A 12 -13.49 3.61 3.30
C THR A 12 -12.26 4.35 2.79
N THR A 13 -11.13 3.67 2.84
CA THR A 13 -9.88 4.17 2.26
C THR A 13 -9.37 3.18 1.23
N ILE A 14 -9.17 3.66 0.00
CA ILE A 14 -8.48 2.95 -1.06
C ILE A 14 -7.06 3.49 -1.08
N SER A 15 -6.05 2.62 -0.98
CA SER A 15 -4.65 3.03 -1.10
C SER A 15 -3.96 2.18 -2.14
N LEU A 16 -3.07 2.77 -2.93
CA LEU A 16 -2.25 2.04 -3.89
C LEU A 16 -0.95 2.80 -4.16
N ARG A 17 0.05 2.08 -4.67
CA ARG A 17 1.29 2.65 -5.16
C ARG A 17 1.32 2.64 -6.68
N ILE A 18 1.80 3.72 -7.29
CA ILE A 18 2.06 3.79 -8.73
C ILE A 18 3.53 4.10 -9.01
N LEU A 19 4.00 3.64 -10.17
CA LEU A 19 5.29 3.97 -10.74
C LEU A 19 5.12 4.18 -12.26
N THR A 20 5.28 5.41 -12.74
CA THR A 20 5.08 5.75 -14.16
C THR A 20 5.84 7.03 -14.54
N ARG A 21 6.01 7.26 -15.85
CA ARG A 21 6.40 8.56 -16.44
C ARG A 21 5.30 9.22 -17.26
N GLN A 22 4.14 8.57 -17.39
CA GLN A 22 3.02 9.11 -18.14
C GLN A 22 2.40 10.31 -17.42
N THR A 23 2.12 11.37 -18.17
CA THR A 23 1.42 12.55 -17.65
C THR A 23 -0.10 12.36 -17.63
N HIS A 24 -0.64 11.49 -18.48
CA HIS A 24 -2.08 11.25 -18.61
C HIS A 24 -2.40 9.76 -18.67
N SER A 25 -3.04 9.22 -17.64
CA SER A 25 -3.33 7.79 -17.55
C SER A 25 -4.46 7.48 -16.56
N LEU A 26 -5.26 6.46 -16.83
CA LEU A 26 -6.30 5.98 -15.92
C LEU A 26 -5.72 4.94 -14.94
N ILE A 27 -5.82 5.23 -13.64
CA ILE A 27 -5.30 4.37 -12.56
C ILE A 27 -6.40 3.46 -12.03
N LEU A 28 -7.53 4.03 -11.62
CA LEU A 28 -8.70 3.27 -11.14
C LEU A 28 -9.96 3.71 -11.86
N TYR A 29 -10.85 2.77 -12.13
CA TYR A 29 -12.18 3.05 -12.64
C TYR A 29 -13.23 2.12 -12.03
N SER A 30 -14.34 2.69 -11.57
CA SER A 30 -15.54 1.95 -11.16
C SER A 30 -16.75 2.64 -11.77
N GLY A 31 -17.47 1.95 -12.65
CA GLY A 31 -18.53 2.56 -13.45
C GLY A 31 -19.05 1.61 -14.52
N PRO A 32 -20.00 2.07 -15.36
CA PRO A 32 -20.59 1.26 -16.41
C PRO A 32 -19.53 0.68 -17.36
N LEU A 33 -19.75 -0.56 -17.79
CA LEU A 33 -18.80 -1.29 -18.65
C LEU A 33 -18.95 -0.98 -20.15
N GLY A 34 -19.90 -0.12 -20.51
CA GLY A 34 -20.15 0.25 -21.90
C GLY A 34 -21.34 1.17 -22.05
N SER A 35 -21.48 1.71 -23.26
CA SER A 35 -22.49 2.70 -23.65
C SER A 35 -23.91 2.15 -23.78
N HIS A 36 -24.26 1.03 -23.15
CA HIS A 36 -25.60 0.42 -23.23
C HIS A 36 -26.32 0.37 -21.87
N GLN A 37 -25.64 0.64 -20.76
CA GLN A 37 -26.21 0.61 -19.41
C GLN A 37 -26.70 2.00 -18.95
N ARG A 38 -27.65 2.61 -19.68
CA ARG A 38 -28.26 3.87 -19.24
C ARG A 38 -29.34 3.58 -18.21
N GLN A 39 -29.36 4.30 -17.10
CA GLN A 39 -30.56 4.39 -16.28
C GLN A 39 -31.57 5.29 -17.01
N SER A 40 -32.85 4.88 -17.07
CA SER A 40 -33.89 5.49 -17.91
C SER A 40 -34.28 6.92 -17.50
N ASN A 41 -33.73 7.45 -16.41
CA ASN A 41 -34.01 8.77 -15.91
C ASN A 41 -32.78 9.63 -16.18
N ASN A 42 -32.95 10.89 -16.60
CA ASN A 42 -31.89 11.84 -17.01
C ASN A 42 -30.77 12.13 -15.96
N SER A 43 -30.66 11.36 -14.89
CA SER A 43 -29.58 11.41 -13.90
C SER A 43 -28.26 10.84 -14.45
N PRO A 44 -27.11 11.44 -14.09
CA PRO A 44 -25.81 10.87 -14.42
C PRO A 44 -25.65 9.45 -13.87
N THR A 45 -25.09 8.54 -14.68
CA THR A 45 -24.77 7.18 -14.21
C THR A 45 -23.61 7.26 -13.21
N PRO A 46 -23.60 6.49 -12.10
CA PRO A 46 -22.47 6.55 -11.17
C PRO A 46 -21.14 6.15 -11.80
N MET A 47 -20.10 6.93 -11.53
CA MET A 47 -18.72 6.66 -11.95
C MET A 47 -17.73 7.22 -10.92
N LEU A 48 -16.66 6.46 -10.70
CA LEU A 48 -15.41 6.89 -10.09
C LEU A 48 -14.28 6.68 -11.09
N ALA A 49 -13.43 7.69 -11.25
CA ALA A 49 -12.15 7.54 -11.94
C ALA A 49 -11.03 8.24 -11.18
N LEU A 50 -9.98 7.50 -10.82
CA LEU A 50 -8.70 8.06 -10.41
C LEU A 50 -7.77 8.03 -11.61
N GLN A 51 -7.25 9.19 -11.99
CA GLN A 51 -6.39 9.36 -13.16
C GLN A 51 -5.22 10.29 -12.88
N LEU A 52 -4.23 10.26 -13.76
CA LEU A 52 -3.23 11.31 -13.88
C LEU A 52 -3.67 12.29 -14.95
N TRP A 53 -3.51 13.58 -14.65
CA TRP A 53 -3.69 14.68 -15.58
C TRP A 53 -2.48 15.60 -15.47
N GLU A 54 -1.73 15.78 -16.55
CA GLU A 54 -0.47 16.54 -16.55
C GLU A 54 0.55 16.08 -15.47
N GLY A 55 0.54 14.80 -15.10
CA GLY A 55 1.45 14.24 -14.07
C GLY A 55 0.92 14.34 -12.63
N HIS A 56 -0.27 14.92 -12.45
CA HIS A 56 -0.91 15.15 -11.17
C HIS A 56 -2.10 14.20 -10.92
N PRO A 57 -2.29 13.65 -9.72
CA PRO A 57 -3.46 12.85 -9.39
C PRO A 57 -4.76 13.66 -9.45
N GLN A 58 -5.77 13.08 -10.08
CA GLN A 58 -7.10 13.67 -10.20
C GLN A 58 -8.17 12.60 -10.02
N LEU A 59 -9.15 12.92 -9.17
CA LEU A 59 -10.34 12.12 -8.93
C LEU A 59 -11.54 12.76 -9.62
N LEU A 60 -12.24 11.97 -10.43
CA LEU A 60 -13.56 12.29 -10.98
C LEU A 60 -14.61 11.42 -10.29
N VAL A 61 -15.69 12.05 -9.82
CA VAL A 61 -16.85 11.36 -9.27
C VAL A 61 -18.12 11.94 -9.91
N GLU A 62 -18.87 11.08 -10.59
CA GLU A 62 -20.14 11.38 -11.25
C GLU A 62 -21.25 10.48 -10.69
N GLY A 63 -22.52 10.89 -10.81
CA GLY A 63 -23.67 10.09 -10.40
C GLY A 63 -24.87 10.94 -9.96
N GLY A 64 -25.63 10.45 -8.98
CA GLY A 64 -26.77 11.18 -8.38
C GLY A 64 -26.41 12.37 -7.50
N LEU A 65 -25.14 12.79 -7.49
CA LEU A 65 -24.60 13.92 -6.73
C LEU A 65 -24.09 14.99 -7.70
N GLU A 66 -23.73 16.15 -7.18
CA GLU A 66 -22.96 17.11 -7.97
C GLU A 66 -21.63 16.50 -8.41
N PRO A 67 -21.21 16.74 -9.67
CA PRO A 67 -19.98 16.19 -10.20
C PRO A 67 -18.78 16.76 -9.45
N ILE A 68 -17.90 15.87 -8.97
CA ILE A 68 -16.68 16.24 -8.28
C ILE A 68 -15.50 16.01 -9.20
N LYS A 69 -14.66 17.05 -9.30
CA LYS A 69 -13.33 16.99 -9.89
C LYS A 69 -12.34 17.51 -8.85
N LEU A 70 -11.55 16.61 -8.28
CA LEU A 70 -10.62 16.90 -7.20
C LEU A 70 -9.20 16.58 -7.68
N GLY A 71 -8.31 17.57 -7.68
CA GLY A 71 -6.92 17.41 -8.12
C GLY A 71 -5.94 17.73 -7.00
N VAL A 72 -4.77 17.08 -7.02
CA VAL A 72 -3.67 17.31 -6.09
C VAL A 72 -2.44 17.79 -6.86
N ASN A 73 -1.75 18.81 -6.35
CA ASN A 73 -0.61 19.43 -7.03
C ASN A 73 0.72 18.64 -6.95
N ALA A 74 0.74 17.49 -6.28
CA ALA A 74 1.90 16.60 -6.25
C ALA A 74 2.16 16.01 -7.64
N VAL A 75 3.43 16.00 -8.06
CA VAL A 75 3.87 15.37 -9.30
C VAL A 75 4.22 13.91 -9.00
N VAL A 76 3.59 12.97 -9.69
CA VAL A 76 3.74 11.52 -9.42
C VAL A 76 4.21 10.71 -10.62
N ASN A 77 4.60 11.39 -11.71
CA ASN A 77 5.11 10.80 -12.94
C ASN A 77 6.63 11.01 -13.11
N ASP A 78 7.35 11.21 -12.01
CA ASP A 78 8.81 11.41 -11.97
C ASP A 78 9.60 10.11 -12.19
N GLY A 79 8.91 8.97 -12.27
CA GLY A 79 9.52 7.65 -12.34
C GLY A 79 9.96 7.10 -10.99
N GLU A 80 9.43 7.62 -9.89
CA GLU A 80 9.57 7.02 -8.56
C GLU A 80 8.22 6.44 -8.08
N TRP A 81 8.28 5.64 -7.00
CA TRP A 81 7.07 5.07 -6.41
C TRP A 81 6.33 6.10 -5.56
N HIS A 82 5.08 6.37 -5.90
CA HIS A 82 4.20 7.26 -5.13
C HIS A 82 3.02 6.48 -4.55
N THR A 83 2.66 6.76 -3.29
CA THR A 83 1.46 6.17 -2.68
C THR A 83 0.31 7.16 -2.73
N ILE A 84 -0.79 6.77 -3.36
CA ILE A 84 -2.01 7.56 -3.46
C ILE A 84 -3.08 6.96 -2.57
N HIS A 85 -3.77 7.82 -1.83
CA HIS A 85 -4.87 7.45 -0.95
C HIS A 85 -6.13 8.21 -1.33
N LEU A 86 -7.25 7.48 -1.37
CA LEU A 86 -8.59 7.99 -1.56
C LEU A 86 -9.43 7.61 -0.36
N ARG A 87 -9.88 8.59 0.42
CA ARG A 87 -10.70 8.36 1.60
C ARG A 87 -12.08 8.95 1.40
N PHE A 88 -13.09 8.09 1.39
CA PHE A 88 -14.49 8.49 1.41
C PHE A 88 -14.99 8.43 2.85
N ASN A 89 -15.70 9.46 3.29
CA ASN A 89 -16.38 9.46 4.59
C ASN A 89 -17.77 10.10 4.46
N TYR A 90 -18.49 10.24 5.57
CA TYR A 90 -19.85 10.80 5.58
C TYR A 90 -19.90 12.33 5.35
N LYS A 91 -18.77 13.03 5.42
CA LYS A 91 -18.64 14.48 5.20
C LYS A 91 -18.10 14.85 3.82
N GLY A 92 -17.25 14.01 3.24
CA GLY A 92 -16.60 14.31 1.97
C GLY A 92 -15.71 13.19 1.45
N VAL A 93 -14.91 13.55 0.45
CA VAL A 93 -13.81 12.75 -0.08
C VAL A 93 -12.49 13.50 0.04
N VAL A 94 -11.43 12.75 0.35
CA VAL A 94 -10.05 13.22 0.41
C VAL A 94 -9.21 12.43 -0.57
N LEU A 95 -8.43 13.12 -1.39
CA LEU A 95 -7.38 12.56 -2.24
C LEU A 95 -6.04 13.06 -1.71
N ALA A 96 -5.08 12.18 -1.46
CA ALA A 96 -3.75 12.60 -1.03
C ALA A 96 -2.64 11.69 -1.58
N VAL A 97 -1.44 12.25 -1.63
CA VAL A 97 -0.19 11.57 -1.98
C VAL A 97 0.69 11.49 -0.74
N HIS A 98 1.09 10.30 -0.31
CA HIS A 98 2.03 10.16 0.80
C HIS A 98 3.34 10.92 0.50
N PRO A 99 3.91 11.70 1.44
CA PRO A 99 3.70 11.62 2.90
C PRO A 99 2.78 12.68 3.55
N CYS A 100 1.75 13.22 2.90
CA CYS A 100 0.92 14.28 3.54
C CYS A 100 0.41 13.93 4.94
N GLY A 101 0.62 14.87 5.88
CA GLY A 101 0.12 14.84 7.24
C GLY A 101 0.63 13.71 8.14
N ASN A 102 0.78 14.00 9.43
CA ASN A 102 0.98 12.99 10.49
C ASN A 102 -0.34 12.23 10.77
N GLY A 103 -0.78 11.40 9.83
CA GLY A 103 -1.89 10.47 10.04
C GLY A 103 -3.29 11.01 9.73
N TRP A 104 -3.49 11.70 8.59
CA TRP A 104 -4.82 12.06 8.04
C TRP A 104 -5.72 12.99 8.87
N LEU A 105 -5.32 13.35 10.09
CA LEU A 105 -6.20 13.97 11.08
C LEU A 105 -6.14 15.51 11.07
N SER A 106 -5.14 16.10 10.43
CA SER A 106 -5.00 17.55 10.31
C SER A 106 -4.31 17.90 9.00
N ALA A 107 -5.01 18.61 8.11
CA ALA A 107 -4.37 19.31 7.02
C ALA A 107 -3.71 20.58 7.61
N SER A 108 -2.38 20.61 7.61
CA SER A 108 -1.61 21.83 7.78
C SER A 108 -1.65 22.66 6.50
N GLN A 109 -1.32 23.95 6.55
CA GLN A 109 -1.27 24.81 5.36
C GLN A 109 -0.27 24.31 4.30
N ASP A 110 0.70 23.47 4.67
CA ASP A 110 1.66 22.86 3.75
C ASP A 110 1.10 21.61 3.04
N ASP A 111 -0.04 21.06 3.49
CA ASP A 111 -0.62 19.84 2.92
C ASP A 111 -1.42 20.09 1.63
N ASP A 112 -1.73 21.34 1.28
CA ASP A 112 -2.48 21.69 0.05
C ASP A 112 -1.73 21.26 -1.24
N GLN A 113 -0.40 21.08 -1.16
CA GLN A 113 0.39 20.63 -2.30
C GLN A 113 0.19 19.15 -2.60
N CYS A 114 -0.10 18.33 -1.58
CA CYS A 114 -0.12 16.87 -1.71
C CYS A 114 -1.47 16.25 -1.30
N MET A 115 -2.42 17.05 -0.79
CA MET A 115 -3.75 16.65 -0.37
C MET A 115 -4.79 17.63 -0.89
N ALA A 116 -5.95 17.10 -1.30
CA ALA A 116 -7.12 17.87 -1.64
C ALA A 116 -8.35 17.20 -1.04
N SER A 117 -9.34 17.99 -0.62
CA SER A 117 -10.59 17.47 -0.09
C SER A 117 -11.79 18.29 -0.54
N VAL A 118 -12.94 17.65 -0.60
CA VAL A 118 -14.22 18.31 -0.88
C VAL A 118 -15.30 17.73 0.03
N SER A 119 -16.13 18.61 0.60
CA SER A 119 -17.28 18.21 1.39
C SER A 119 -18.48 17.94 0.49
N TRP A 120 -19.31 16.96 0.85
CA TRP A 120 -20.58 16.72 0.17
C TRP A 120 -21.50 17.92 0.38
N THR A 121 -22.21 18.34 -0.67
CA THR A 121 -23.21 19.41 -0.59
C THR A 121 -24.52 18.98 0.10
N SER A 122 -24.75 17.67 0.22
CA SER A 122 -25.91 17.06 0.89
C SER A 122 -25.49 15.75 1.58
N PRO A 123 -26.13 15.34 2.70
CA PRO A 123 -25.84 14.05 3.33
C PRO A 123 -25.90 12.89 2.32
N PHE A 124 -24.76 12.22 2.17
CA PHE A 124 -24.47 11.24 1.13
C PHE A 124 -25.35 9.99 1.23
N ASN A 125 -26.23 9.74 0.25
CA ASN A 125 -26.90 8.44 0.10
C ASN A 125 -26.01 7.47 -0.70
N ILE A 126 -25.16 6.75 0.02
CA ILE A 126 -24.17 5.80 -0.52
C ILE A 126 -24.73 4.74 -1.46
N LYS A 127 -25.99 4.35 -1.28
CA LYS A 127 -26.64 3.33 -2.12
C LYS A 127 -26.78 3.77 -3.57
N ALA A 128 -26.80 5.07 -3.84
CA ALA A 128 -26.96 5.63 -5.18
C ALA A 128 -25.68 5.60 -6.00
N TRP A 129 -24.50 5.47 -5.37
CA TRP A 129 -23.22 5.63 -6.06
C TRP A 129 -22.46 4.32 -6.27
N LEU A 130 -22.64 3.33 -5.38
CA LEU A 130 -21.89 2.09 -5.41
C LEU A 130 -22.65 0.99 -6.14
N ALA A 131 -22.68 1.09 -7.44
CA ALA A 131 -23.06 -0.04 -8.26
C ALA A 131 -21.96 -1.11 -8.23
N SER A 132 -22.38 -2.36 -8.33
CA SER A 132 -21.58 -3.58 -8.17
C SER A 132 -20.62 -3.85 -9.35
N TRP A 133 -20.15 -2.80 -10.04
CA TRP A 133 -19.22 -2.94 -11.14
C TRP A 133 -17.83 -3.37 -10.65
N PRO A 134 -17.12 -4.20 -11.42
CA PRO A 134 -15.75 -4.56 -11.09
C PRO A 134 -14.88 -3.30 -11.04
N LEU A 135 -14.03 -3.21 -10.02
CA LEU A 135 -13.02 -2.16 -9.97
C LEU A 135 -11.96 -2.50 -11.02
N GLN A 136 -11.72 -1.55 -11.92
CA GLN A 136 -10.72 -1.68 -12.97
C GLN A 136 -9.46 -0.93 -12.56
N VAL A 137 -8.30 -1.59 -12.71
CA VAL A 137 -7.00 -1.07 -12.31
C VAL A 137 -6.09 -1.00 -13.55
N GLY A 138 -5.44 0.15 -13.73
CA GLY A 138 -4.46 0.43 -14.80
C GLY A 138 -5.07 0.73 -16.18
N GLY A 139 -6.38 0.95 -16.27
CA GLY A 139 -7.08 1.24 -17.53
C GLY A 139 -8.43 0.54 -17.65
N LEU A 140 -9.05 0.65 -18.83
CA LEU A 140 -10.33 0.03 -19.14
C LEU A 140 -10.15 -1.26 -19.96
N ALA A 141 -10.89 -2.31 -19.60
CA ALA A 141 -10.99 -3.54 -20.40
C ALA A 141 -11.95 -3.42 -21.59
N HIS A 142 -12.71 -2.34 -21.64
CA HIS A 142 -13.74 -2.03 -22.61
C HIS A 142 -13.50 -0.65 -23.23
N THR A 143 -14.27 -0.30 -24.26
CA THR A 143 -14.24 1.04 -24.84
C THR A 143 -14.65 2.09 -23.81
N THR A 144 -13.99 3.24 -23.84
CA THR A 144 -14.30 4.37 -22.94
C THR A 144 -15.77 4.76 -23.05
N PRO A 145 -16.53 4.74 -21.94
CA PRO A 145 -17.93 5.14 -21.98
C PRO A 145 -18.06 6.62 -22.32
N SER A 146 -19.07 6.94 -23.12
CA SER A 146 -19.32 8.32 -23.55
C SER A 146 -19.93 9.15 -22.42
N ALA A 147 -19.32 10.30 -22.12
CA ALA A 147 -19.87 11.28 -21.18
C ALA A 147 -21.29 11.71 -21.58
N ALA A 148 -21.52 11.99 -22.86
CA ALA A 148 -22.84 12.42 -23.35
C ALA A 148 -23.92 11.35 -23.14
N TYR A 149 -23.57 10.07 -23.32
CA TYR A 149 -24.51 8.97 -23.12
C TYR A 149 -24.88 8.78 -21.65
N HIS A 150 -23.89 8.91 -20.76
CA HIS A 150 -24.05 8.72 -19.31
C HIS A 150 -24.38 10.01 -18.55
N SER A 151 -24.59 11.13 -19.25
CA SER A 151 -24.85 12.46 -18.68
C SER A 151 -23.75 12.94 -17.72
N TRP A 152 -22.49 12.59 -17.98
CA TRP A 152 -21.35 13.05 -17.20
C TRP A 152 -20.89 14.43 -17.66
N LYS A 153 -20.35 15.22 -16.72
CA LYS A 153 -19.67 16.47 -17.05
C LYS A 153 -18.34 16.19 -17.73
N GLU A 154 -17.63 15.15 -17.29
CA GLU A 154 -16.33 14.77 -17.82
C GLU A 154 -16.18 13.24 -17.91
N ALA A 155 -15.68 12.74 -19.04
CA ALA A 155 -15.32 11.33 -19.20
C ALA A 155 -13.91 11.07 -18.64
N PRO A 156 -13.62 9.85 -18.16
CA PRO A 156 -12.28 9.49 -17.75
C PRO A 156 -11.34 9.46 -18.96
N THR A 157 -10.05 9.68 -18.72
CA THR A 157 -9.05 9.52 -19.79
C THR A 157 -9.10 8.11 -20.38
N PRO A 158 -9.05 7.96 -21.71
CA PRO A 158 -9.01 6.65 -22.36
C PRO A 158 -7.65 5.97 -22.24
N ASN A 159 -6.60 6.72 -21.83
CA ASN A 159 -5.24 6.24 -21.81
C ASN A 159 -5.03 5.22 -20.68
N PRO A 160 -4.67 3.96 -20.98
CA PRO A 160 -4.28 3.03 -19.94
C PRO A 160 -2.94 3.46 -19.31
N LEU A 161 -2.71 3.00 -18.08
CA LEU A 161 -1.44 3.22 -17.39
C LEU A 161 -0.33 2.38 -18.03
N ASP A 162 0.72 3.05 -18.51
CA ASP A 162 2.02 2.47 -18.80
C ASP A 162 2.93 2.69 -17.58
N GLY A 163 3.09 1.64 -16.79
CA GLY A 163 3.73 1.70 -15.49
C GLY A 163 3.34 0.52 -14.61
N CYS A 164 3.52 0.68 -13.32
CA CYS A 164 3.26 -0.37 -12.33
C CYS A 164 2.30 0.11 -11.26
N VAL A 165 1.44 -0.80 -10.81
CA VAL A 165 0.56 -0.61 -9.66
C VAL A 165 0.87 -1.70 -8.64
N SER A 166 1.01 -1.32 -7.38
CA SER A 166 1.25 -2.27 -6.29
C SER A 166 0.51 -1.85 -5.03
N HIS A 167 0.46 -2.76 -4.04
CA HIS A 167 -0.08 -2.47 -2.71
C HIS A 167 -1.50 -1.87 -2.73
N LEU A 168 -2.38 -2.34 -3.63
CA LEU A 168 -3.77 -1.93 -3.62
C LEU A 168 -4.44 -2.49 -2.36
N THR A 169 -4.89 -1.60 -1.49
CA THR A 169 -5.59 -1.94 -0.26
C THR A 169 -6.94 -1.25 -0.19
N LEU A 170 -7.90 -1.95 0.39
CA LEU A 170 -9.24 -1.48 0.67
C LEU A 170 -9.46 -1.60 2.18
N ASN A 171 -9.54 -0.46 2.87
CA ASN A 171 -9.88 -0.41 4.28
C ASN A 171 -11.39 -0.28 4.44
N GLU A 172 -11.97 -1.23 5.14
CA GLU A 172 -13.36 -1.19 5.62
C GLU A 172 -13.39 -0.94 7.13
N TRP A 173 -14.54 -0.50 7.62
CA TRP A 173 -14.74 0.33 8.80
C TRP A 173 -14.74 -0.36 10.18
N GLU A 174 -14.33 0.40 11.21
CA GLU A 174 -14.56 0.21 12.66
C GLU A 174 -15.67 1.18 13.13
N LEU A 175 -16.88 0.70 13.43
CA LEU A 175 -17.90 1.48 14.17
C LEU A 175 -17.58 1.30 15.66
N ARG A 176 -16.84 2.23 16.26
CA ARG A 176 -16.89 2.39 17.72
C ARG A 176 -18.25 2.96 18.09
N GLY A 177 -19.14 2.07 18.55
CA GLY A 177 -20.34 2.41 19.32
C GLY A 177 -21.56 2.82 18.50
N ARG A 178 -22.62 1.99 18.60
CA ARG A 178 -24.07 2.31 18.47
C ARG A 178 -24.46 3.51 17.59
N THR A 179 -25.24 3.25 16.54
CA THR A 179 -26.69 3.57 16.50
C THR A 179 -27.34 2.98 15.25
N ASN A 180 -28.46 2.31 15.48
CA ASN A 180 -29.65 2.01 14.68
C ASN A 180 -29.75 2.52 13.22
N SER A 181 -28.71 2.37 12.39
CA SER A 181 -28.76 2.65 10.95
C SER A 181 -28.59 1.36 10.16
N SER A 182 -29.42 1.22 9.14
CA SER A 182 -29.69 0.01 8.35
C SER A 182 -28.57 -0.40 7.38
N SER A 183 -27.29 -0.18 7.74
CA SER A 183 -26.15 -0.75 7.02
C SER A 183 -25.76 -2.10 7.62
N ALA A 184 -26.68 -3.07 7.54
CA ALA A 184 -26.62 -4.31 8.32
C ALA A 184 -25.54 -5.34 7.89
N ASN A 185 -24.67 -5.07 6.91
CA ASN A 185 -23.72 -6.06 6.37
C ASN A 185 -22.31 -5.49 6.07
N CYS A 186 -21.78 -4.59 6.91
CA CYS A 186 -20.36 -4.22 6.80
C CYS A 186 -19.52 -5.17 7.67
N PRO A 187 -18.54 -5.90 7.09
CA PRO A 187 -17.62 -6.72 7.89
C PRO A 187 -16.77 -5.83 8.81
N ALA A 188 -16.28 -6.41 9.92
CA ALA A 188 -15.40 -5.70 10.85
C ALA A 188 -14.12 -5.21 10.15
N ALA A 189 -13.60 -4.07 10.62
CA ALA A 189 -12.42 -3.40 10.07
C ALA A 189 -11.29 -4.39 9.75
N SER A 190 -11.06 -4.62 8.47
CA SER A 190 -9.92 -5.39 7.98
C SER A 190 -9.33 -4.68 6.78
N LEU A 191 -8.03 -4.43 6.84
CA LEU A 191 -7.24 -4.00 5.68
C LEU A 191 -7.24 -5.15 4.67
N GLN A 192 -8.02 -5.02 3.60
CA GLN A 192 -8.04 -6.01 2.54
C GLN A 192 -6.97 -5.67 1.52
N LEU A 193 -5.88 -6.43 1.53
CA LEU A 193 -4.90 -6.42 0.44
C LEU A 193 -5.51 -7.12 -0.79
N VAL A 194 -5.53 -6.41 -1.92
CA VAL A 194 -6.05 -6.94 -3.18
C VAL A 194 -4.91 -7.61 -3.94
N ASP A 195 -5.09 -8.88 -4.28
CA ASP A 195 -4.15 -9.60 -5.13
C ASP A 195 -4.26 -9.10 -6.59
N LEU A 196 -3.25 -8.36 -7.03
CA LEU A 196 -3.11 -7.87 -8.41
C LEU A 196 -2.37 -8.87 -9.31
N GLY A 197 -1.76 -9.90 -8.74
CA GLY A 197 -1.06 -10.94 -9.48
C GLY A 197 -2.05 -11.87 -10.17
N GLU A 198 -3.15 -12.22 -9.51
CA GLU A 198 -4.17 -13.14 -10.03
C GLU A 198 -5.56 -12.50 -10.07
N PRO A 199 -5.74 -11.44 -10.89
CA PRO A 199 -7.03 -10.77 -11.00
C PRO A 199 -8.04 -11.66 -11.72
N ALA A 200 -9.34 -11.40 -11.48
CA ALA A 200 -10.43 -12.12 -12.15
C ALA A 200 -10.40 -11.97 -13.68
N TYR A 201 -9.89 -10.84 -14.17
CA TYR A 201 -9.66 -10.61 -15.59
C TYR A 201 -8.47 -9.67 -15.80
N SER A 202 -7.65 -9.96 -16.82
CA SER A 202 -6.47 -9.17 -17.18
C SER A 202 -6.32 -9.11 -18.70
N LYS A 203 -6.04 -7.91 -19.23
CA LYS A 203 -5.68 -7.68 -20.63
C LYS A 203 -4.67 -6.54 -20.65
N GLY A 204 -3.52 -6.75 -21.31
CA GLY A 204 -2.45 -5.75 -21.35
C GLY A 204 -1.68 -5.57 -20.04
N SER A 205 -2.01 -6.33 -18.98
CA SER A 205 -1.31 -6.33 -17.69
C SER A 205 -0.57 -7.65 -17.45
N GLN A 206 0.54 -7.58 -16.70
CA GLN A 206 1.39 -8.71 -16.37
C GLN A 206 1.77 -8.69 -14.89
N LYS A 207 2.07 -9.86 -14.32
CA LYS A 207 2.61 -9.98 -12.97
C LYS A 207 4.00 -9.35 -12.90
N GLY A 208 4.36 -8.77 -11.77
CA GLY A 208 5.64 -8.07 -11.58
C GLY A 208 5.64 -6.67 -12.22
N CYS A 209 6.80 -6.03 -12.22
CA CYS A 209 6.98 -4.68 -12.76
C CYS A 209 8.16 -4.66 -13.73
N ARG A 210 7.91 -5.07 -14.98
CA ARG A 210 8.96 -5.15 -16.01
C ARG A 210 9.73 -3.84 -16.22
N PRO A 211 9.08 -2.66 -16.25
CA PRO A 211 9.82 -1.40 -16.38
C PRO A 211 10.82 -1.17 -15.23
N GLN A 212 10.45 -1.49 -13.98
CA GLN A 212 11.37 -1.43 -12.83
C GLN A 212 12.47 -2.48 -12.93
N GLU A 213 12.11 -3.73 -13.23
CA GLU A 213 13.09 -4.82 -13.42
C GLU A 213 14.13 -4.46 -14.49
N SER A 214 13.72 -3.78 -15.56
CA SER A 214 14.62 -3.33 -16.62
C SER A 214 15.49 -2.13 -16.24
N ALA A 215 15.08 -1.33 -15.25
CA ALA A 215 15.86 -0.22 -14.73
C ALA A 215 16.97 -0.70 -13.78
N CYS A 216 16.77 -1.84 -13.11
CA CYS A 216 17.76 -2.36 -12.17
C CYS A 216 19.10 -2.72 -12.81
N PRO A 217 20.18 -2.69 -12.00
CA PRO A 217 21.44 -3.29 -12.38
C PRO A 217 21.25 -4.73 -12.85
N THR A 218 21.96 -5.12 -13.92
CA THR A 218 21.74 -6.38 -14.67
C THR A 218 21.86 -7.69 -13.90
N ASN A 219 22.04 -7.70 -12.58
CA ASN A 219 22.04 -8.94 -11.81
C ASN A 219 21.82 -8.74 -10.30
N CYS A 220 20.58 -8.52 -9.85
CA CYS A 220 20.24 -8.72 -8.43
C CYS A 220 20.43 -10.20 -7.97
N GLY A 221 20.85 -11.08 -8.87
CA GLY A 221 21.08 -12.50 -8.63
C GLY A 221 19.78 -13.25 -8.32
N TYR A 222 19.92 -14.53 -7.98
CA TYR A 222 18.81 -15.34 -7.45
C TYR A 222 18.55 -15.10 -5.95
N LYS A 223 19.33 -14.19 -5.34
CA LYS A 223 19.34 -13.89 -3.91
C LYS A 223 18.92 -12.45 -3.63
N GLY A 224 18.30 -11.78 -4.59
CA GLY A 224 17.78 -10.43 -4.42
C GLY A 224 16.64 -10.15 -5.39
N TRP A 225 15.93 -9.07 -5.10
CA TRP A 225 14.81 -8.58 -5.91
C TRP A 225 15.07 -7.13 -6.28
N CYS A 226 14.66 -6.73 -7.48
CA CYS A 226 14.78 -5.36 -7.93
C CYS A 226 13.71 -4.49 -7.24
N GLU A 227 14.13 -3.41 -6.59
CA GLU A 227 13.29 -2.44 -5.89
C GLU A 227 13.64 -1.00 -6.30
N GLY A 228 12.78 -0.04 -5.94
CA GLY A 228 12.97 1.38 -6.27
C GLY A 228 12.25 1.83 -7.54
N GLY A 229 12.45 3.09 -7.92
CA GLY A 229 11.90 3.67 -9.15
C GLY A 229 12.75 3.38 -10.38
N PHE A 230 12.44 4.08 -11.48
CA PHE A 230 13.19 4.01 -12.72
C PHE A 230 14.54 4.75 -12.64
N ASN A 231 14.63 5.80 -11.82
CA ASN A 231 15.85 6.61 -11.73
C ASN A 231 16.78 6.12 -10.62
N HIS A 232 16.22 5.60 -9.52
CA HIS A 232 16.97 5.10 -8.37
C HIS A 232 16.66 3.63 -8.05
N PRO A 233 16.93 2.70 -8.98
CA PRO A 233 16.73 1.28 -8.74
C PRO A 233 17.84 0.69 -7.86
N TYR A 234 17.49 -0.29 -7.02
CA TYR A 234 18.43 -1.01 -6.16
C TYR A 234 18.01 -2.47 -5.98
N CYS A 235 18.91 -3.32 -5.51
CA CYS A 235 18.60 -4.71 -5.20
C CYS A 235 18.33 -4.90 -3.70
N ASP A 236 17.13 -5.36 -3.33
CA ASP A 236 16.80 -5.83 -1.98
C ASP A 236 17.28 -7.28 -1.81
N CYS A 237 18.31 -7.48 -1.01
CA CYS A 237 18.96 -8.78 -0.85
C CYS A 237 18.24 -9.68 0.17
N GLN A 238 18.20 -10.98 -0.15
CA GLN A 238 17.77 -12.01 0.78
C GLN A 238 18.69 -12.07 1.99
N PRO A 239 18.18 -12.45 3.18
CA PRO A 239 18.97 -12.50 4.39
C PRO A 239 20.19 -13.41 4.25
N GLY A 240 21.35 -12.89 4.65
CA GLY A 240 22.64 -13.56 4.51
C GLY A 240 23.43 -13.17 3.26
N TRP A 241 22.88 -12.30 2.41
CA TRP A 241 23.52 -11.78 1.19
C TRP A 241 23.55 -10.26 1.19
N MET A 242 24.56 -9.68 0.57
CA MET A 242 24.79 -8.24 0.46
C MET A 242 25.52 -7.89 -0.84
N GLY A 243 25.76 -6.59 -1.03
CA GLY A 243 26.40 -6.03 -2.21
C GLY A 243 25.40 -5.72 -3.32
N HIS A 244 25.86 -4.98 -4.33
CA HIS A 244 25.01 -4.41 -5.38
C HIS A 244 24.20 -5.44 -6.19
N GLY A 245 24.68 -6.68 -6.29
CA GLY A 245 23.99 -7.78 -6.99
C GLY A 245 23.58 -8.94 -6.07
N CYS A 246 23.56 -8.72 -4.76
CA CYS A 246 23.23 -9.74 -3.76
C CYS A 246 24.03 -11.05 -3.89
N SER A 247 25.29 -10.93 -4.33
CA SER A 247 26.18 -12.06 -4.63
C SER A 247 27.25 -12.29 -3.56
N THR A 248 27.37 -11.39 -2.57
CA THR A 248 28.37 -11.50 -1.50
C THR A 248 27.68 -11.98 -0.23
N PRO A 249 28.16 -13.06 0.43
CA PRO A 249 27.60 -13.46 1.72
C PRO A 249 27.88 -12.39 2.78
N THR A 250 26.94 -12.15 3.68
CA THR A 250 27.12 -11.22 4.80
C THR A 250 28.18 -11.73 5.76
N THR A 251 28.99 -10.83 6.31
CA THR A 251 29.96 -11.16 7.37
C THR A 251 29.24 -11.60 8.65
N THR A 252 29.61 -12.75 9.19
CA THR A 252 29.10 -13.27 10.46
C THR A 252 30.05 -12.94 11.59
N TYR A 253 29.52 -12.45 12.72
CA TYR A 253 30.28 -12.22 13.94
C TYR A 253 29.83 -13.18 15.04
N ALA A 254 30.79 -13.84 15.69
CA ALA A 254 30.54 -14.64 16.88
C ALA A 254 30.80 -13.77 18.12
N LEU A 255 29.76 -13.58 18.93
CA LEU A 255 29.86 -12.83 20.18
C LEU A 255 30.06 -13.81 21.33
N GLY A 256 31.20 -13.67 22.02
CA GLY A 256 31.47 -14.38 23.25
C GLY A 256 30.71 -13.79 24.44
N PRO A 257 30.82 -14.41 25.63
CA PRO A 257 30.27 -13.86 26.87
C PRO A 257 30.74 -12.42 27.09
N HIS A 258 29.83 -11.53 27.48
CA HIS A 258 30.11 -10.11 27.75
C HIS A 258 30.63 -9.29 26.56
N SER A 259 30.44 -9.76 25.32
CA SER A 259 30.75 -8.96 24.12
C SER A 259 29.52 -8.28 23.55
N SER A 260 29.71 -7.11 22.94
CA SER A 260 28.66 -6.34 22.27
C SER A 260 29.21 -5.72 20.98
N VAL A 261 28.33 -5.47 20.03
CA VAL A 261 28.62 -4.71 18.81
C VAL A 261 27.74 -3.47 18.84
N SER A 262 28.36 -2.31 18.77
CA SER A 262 27.67 -1.03 18.66
C SER A 262 27.93 -0.45 17.28
N MET A 263 26.86 -0.13 16.56
CA MET A 263 26.95 0.54 15.26
C MET A 263 26.38 1.95 15.40
N ALA A 264 27.24 2.96 15.24
CA ALA A 264 26.82 4.35 15.19
C ALA A 264 26.64 4.75 13.72
N LEU A 265 25.47 5.26 13.37
CA LEU A 265 25.23 5.83 12.04
C LEU A 265 25.87 7.23 11.98
N SER A 266 26.60 7.51 10.91
CA SER A 266 27.26 8.80 10.70
C SER A 266 26.32 9.87 10.13
N PHE A 267 25.03 9.57 10.03
CA PHE A 267 24.00 10.43 9.47
C PHE A 267 22.73 10.35 10.31
N THR A 268 21.93 11.41 10.24
CA THR A 268 20.61 11.46 10.85
C THR A 268 19.62 10.70 9.98
N LEU A 269 18.92 9.72 10.55
CA LEU A 269 17.86 9.01 9.84
C LEU A 269 16.68 9.98 9.61
N VAL A 270 16.28 10.12 8.35
CA VAL A 270 15.06 10.85 7.99
C VAL A 270 13.86 9.98 8.42
N PRO A 271 12.82 10.54 9.06
CA PRO A 271 11.79 9.78 9.78
C PRO A 271 10.85 8.88 8.94
N GLU A 272 11.10 8.68 7.65
CA GLU A 272 10.12 8.07 6.74
C GLU A 272 10.15 6.54 6.67
N SER A 273 11.31 5.88 6.81
CA SER A 273 11.39 4.42 7.06
C SER A 273 12.82 3.94 7.34
N LEU A 274 12.98 2.99 8.28
CA LEU A 274 14.23 2.29 8.55
C LEU A 274 14.04 0.78 8.39
N THR A 275 14.47 0.21 7.27
CA THR A 275 14.48 -1.25 7.10
C THR A 275 15.81 -1.83 7.57
N MET A 276 15.78 -2.64 8.63
CA MET A 276 16.92 -3.45 9.07
C MET A 276 16.67 -4.92 8.70
N GLN A 277 17.73 -5.74 8.57
CA GLN A 277 17.61 -7.19 8.46
C GLN A 277 18.76 -7.82 9.24
N VAL A 278 18.44 -8.72 10.19
CA VAL A 278 19.44 -9.38 11.05
C VAL A 278 19.16 -10.87 11.09
N ARG A 279 20.22 -11.69 11.04
CA ARG A 279 20.14 -13.13 11.27
C ARG A 279 20.94 -13.48 12.51
N ILE A 280 20.27 -14.04 13.52
CA ILE A 280 20.89 -14.35 14.82
C ILE A 280 20.87 -15.87 15.02
N ARG A 281 21.96 -16.42 15.56
CA ARG A 281 22.03 -17.79 16.05
C ARG A 281 22.52 -17.73 17.49
N THR A 282 21.70 -18.18 18.42
CA THR A 282 22.04 -18.23 19.85
C THR A 282 21.58 -19.55 20.46
N THR A 283 22.32 -20.05 21.44
CA THR A 283 21.91 -21.14 22.33
C THR A 283 21.52 -20.62 23.72
N ASP A 284 21.70 -19.31 23.96
CA ASP A 284 21.36 -18.65 25.22
C ASP A 284 19.88 -18.25 25.20
N LEU A 285 19.14 -18.73 26.20
CA LEU A 285 17.71 -18.49 26.42
C LEU A 285 17.47 -17.40 27.48
N ASN A 286 18.52 -16.78 28.01
CA ASN A 286 18.41 -15.80 29.08
C ASN A 286 17.94 -14.42 28.58
N SER A 287 17.28 -13.68 29.47
CA SER A 287 16.53 -12.43 29.27
C SER A 287 17.30 -11.18 28.82
N ARG A 288 18.51 -11.30 28.25
CA ARG A 288 19.26 -10.16 27.71
C ARG A 288 18.76 -9.80 26.30
N PRO A 289 18.67 -8.51 25.95
CA PRO A 289 18.32 -8.12 24.60
C PRO A 289 19.44 -8.52 23.63
N LEU A 290 19.09 -9.27 22.59
CA LEU A 290 19.96 -9.64 21.48
C LEU A 290 20.26 -8.46 20.54
N LEU A 291 19.34 -7.51 20.46
CA LEU A 291 19.46 -6.30 19.66
C LEU A 291 18.83 -5.14 20.43
N LEU A 292 19.50 -4.00 20.43
CA LEU A 292 18.97 -2.73 20.88
C LEU A 292 19.21 -1.70 19.76
N LEU A 293 18.13 -1.09 19.28
CA LEU A 293 18.15 0.07 18.41
C LEU A 293 17.62 1.25 19.22
N SER A 294 18.40 2.33 19.29
CA SER A 294 18.00 3.56 19.95
C SER A 294 18.07 4.69 18.93
N LEU A 295 16.97 5.41 18.75
CA LEU A 295 16.85 6.57 17.88
C LEU A 295 16.80 7.82 18.78
N PRO A 296 17.94 8.51 19.00
CA PRO A 296 18.05 9.54 20.04
C PRO A 296 17.13 10.75 19.82
N GLN A 297 16.73 11.01 18.57
CA GLN A 297 15.91 12.17 18.22
C GLN A 297 14.43 11.99 18.51
N GLU A 298 13.94 10.75 18.66
CA GLU A 298 12.51 10.43 18.78
C GLU A 298 12.18 9.65 20.07
N GLU A 299 13.15 9.43 20.97
CA GLU A 299 13.03 8.56 22.17
C GLU A 299 12.54 7.12 21.88
N VAL A 300 12.64 6.65 20.63
CA VAL A 300 12.22 5.30 20.25
C VAL A 300 13.34 4.32 20.52
N ASN A 301 13.07 3.37 21.43
CA ASN A 301 13.94 2.24 21.71
C ASN A 301 13.26 0.94 21.24
N PHE A 302 13.88 0.26 20.29
CA PHE A 302 13.46 -1.06 19.85
C PHE A 302 14.41 -2.11 20.41
N SER A 303 13.88 -3.12 21.07
CA SER A 303 14.67 -4.21 21.63
C SER A 303 14.10 -5.57 21.26
N ILE A 304 15.00 -6.52 20.97
CA ILE A 304 14.65 -7.92 20.71
C ILE A 304 15.25 -8.76 21.83
N TYR A 305 14.44 -9.58 22.48
CA TYR A 305 14.87 -10.58 23.46
C TYR A 305 14.40 -11.98 23.02
N VAL A 306 15.12 -13.02 23.45
CA VAL A 306 14.61 -14.40 23.41
C VAL A 306 13.97 -14.64 24.77
N SER A 307 12.70 -15.03 24.80
CA SER A 307 12.03 -15.46 26.02
C SER A 307 11.64 -16.92 25.92
N ASP A 308 11.92 -17.68 26.97
CA ASP A 308 11.37 -19.02 27.14
C ASP A 308 9.85 -18.91 27.35
N PHE A 309 9.06 -19.19 26.32
CA PHE A 309 7.64 -19.45 26.47
C PHE A 309 7.35 -20.92 26.17
N LEU A 310 7.08 -21.68 27.24
CA LEU A 310 6.46 -23.00 27.23
C LEU A 310 4.98 -22.89 26.80
N TYR A 311 4.71 -22.44 25.59
CA TYR A 311 3.41 -22.62 24.94
C TYR A 311 3.62 -23.24 23.55
N ASN A 312 2.90 -24.33 23.29
CA ASN A 312 2.85 -25.05 22.03
C ASN A 312 2.65 -24.09 20.84
N LEU A 313 3.74 -23.67 20.19
CA LEU A 313 3.73 -23.06 18.87
C LEU A 313 3.71 -24.17 17.82
N THR A 314 2.56 -24.80 17.64
CA THR A 314 2.36 -25.89 16.67
C THR A 314 2.36 -25.48 15.20
N ASN A 315 2.65 -24.22 14.84
CA ASN A 315 2.48 -23.78 13.44
C ASN A 315 3.64 -22.95 12.87
N CYS A 316 4.88 -23.34 13.17
CA CYS A 316 6.02 -23.05 12.30
C CYS A 316 6.88 -24.31 12.19
N LEU A 317 6.92 -24.88 10.98
CA LEU A 317 7.66 -26.08 10.57
C LEU A 317 7.00 -27.42 10.94
N SER A 318 6.47 -28.09 9.90
CA SER A 318 6.56 -29.55 9.82
C SER A 318 8.05 -29.90 9.83
N GLY A 319 8.56 -30.26 11.01
CA GLY A 319 9.95 -30.66 11.21
C GLY A 319 10.10 -31.20 12.62
N ARG A 320 10.24 -32.51 12.75
CA ARG A 320 10.50 -33.18 14.04
C ARG A 320 11.70 -32.53 14.73
N ILE A 321 11.53 -32.22 16.01
CA ILE A 321 12.61 -31.82 16.93
C ILE A 321 13.58 -32.99 17.05
N LEU A 322 14.73 -32.89 16.38
CA LEU A 322 15.86 -33.81 16.51
C LEU A 322 17.17 -33.01 16.48
N SER A 323 17.45 -32.16 17.48
CA SER A 323 18.82 -31.81 17.93
C SER A 323 18.80 -30.82 19.11
N PRO A 324 19.82 -30.80 19.98
CA PRO A 324 19.97 -29.85 21.10
C PRO A 324 20.36 -28.42 20.67
N PHE A 325 20.23 -28.08 19.39
CA PHE A 325 20.51 -26.74 18.87
C PHE A 325 19.17 -26.10 18.47
N THR A 326 18.70 -25.14 19.25
CA THR A 326 17.52 -24.36 18.87
C THR A 326 17.93 -23.33 17.83
N TYR A 327 17.49 -23.52 16.59
CA TYR A 327 17.73 -22.59 15.49
C TYR A 327 16.55 -21.64 15.39
N PHE A 328 16.79 -20.36 15.65
CA PHE A 328 15.79 -19.33 15.41
C PHE A 328 16.19 -18.50 14.20
N TYR A 329 15.31 -18.41 13.20
CA TYR A 329 15.48 -17.52 12.07
C TYR A 329 14.34 -16.52 12.09
N PHE A 330 14.66 -15.27 12.37
CA PHE A 330 13.69 -14.18 12.36
C PHE A 330 14.12 -13.14 11.34
N MET A 331 13.17 -12.70 10.53
CA MET A 331 13.31 -11.56 9.63
C MET A 331 12.50 -10.43 10.24
N ILE A 332 13.12 -9.27 10.44
CA ILE A 332 12.46 -8.13 11.07
C ILE A 332 12.64 -6.95 10.14
N LYS A 333 11.64 -6.65 9.30
CA LYS A 333 11.57 -5.39 8.57
C LYS A 333 10.79 -4.42 9.44
N ILE A 334 11.45 -3.37 9.94
CA ILE A 334 10.80 -2.31 10.70
C ILE A 334 10.40 -1.24 9.68
N LYS A 335 9.17 -0.71 9.77
CA LYS A 335 8.78 0.51 9.06
C LYS A 335 8.24 1.47 10.11
N TYR A 336 8.92 2.60 10.28
CA TYR A 336 8.48 3.64 11.20
C TYR A 336 7.36 4.46 10.53
N ASN A 337 6.41 4.96 11.31
CA ASN A 337 5.22 5.72 10.91
C ASN A 337 3.96 4.92 10.47
N GLY A 338 3.47 4.05 11.37
CA GLY A 338 2.04 3.70 11.41
C GLY A 338 1.69 2.20 11.44
N ASP A 339 2.59 1.32 11.01
CA ASP A 339 2.40 -0.14 11.11
C ASP A 339 3.76 -0.84 11.28
N PHE A 340 3.99 -1.39 12.47
CA PHE A 340 5.11 -2.32 12.71
C PHE A 340 4.73 -3.69 12.15
N MET A 341 5.26 -4.06 10.99
CA MET A 341 5.08 -5.40 10.43
C MET A 341 6.30 -6.27 10.70
N ILE A 342 6.31 -6.98 11.82
CA ILE A 342 7.29 -8.06 12.03
C ILE A 342 6.79 -9.30 11.30
N ASN A 343 7.41 -9.61 10.16
CA ASN A 343 7.17 -10.84 9.42
C ASN A 343 8.03 -11.98 9.97
N LEU A 344 7.55 -12.63 11.04
CA LEU A 344 8.10 -13.90 11.50
C LEU A 344 7.51 -15.00 10.62
N CYS A 345 8.30 -15.50 9.66
CA CYS A 345 7.98 -16.71 8.88
C CYS A 345 6.51 -16.82 8.42
N GLY A 346 6.01 -15.81 7.69
CA GLY A 346 4.75 -15.93 6.96
C GLY A 346 3.46 -15.73 7.76
N ARG A 347 3.50 -15.19 8.99
CA ARG A 347 2.32 -14.58 9.63
C ARG A 347 2.68 -13.33 10.41
N SER A 348 1.81 -12.32 10.30
CA SER A 348 1.90 -11.04 11.02
C SER A 348 1.63 -11.22 12.51
N LEU A 349 2.52 -10.70 13.35
CA LEU A 349 2.34 -10.60 14.79
C LEU A 349 2.19 -9.11 15.15
N HIS A 350 1.12 -8.76 15.84
CA HIS A 350 0.97 -7.44 16.46
C HIS A 350 1.88 -7.36 17.69
N ILE A 351 2.58 -6.24 17.82
CA ILE A 351 3.41 -5.92 18.99
C ILE A 351 2.82 -4.66 19.63
N GLN A 352 2.73 -4.69 20.96
CA GLN A 352 2.30 -3.55 21.79
C GLN A 352 3.39 -2.51 21.90
#